data_AF-A0A4Y2MFY1-F1
#
_entry.id   AF-A0A4Y2MFY1-F1
#
_cell.length_a   1.000
_cell.length_b   1.000
_cell.length_c   1.000
_cell.angle_alpha   90.00
_cell.angle_beta   90.00
_cell.angle_gamma   90.00
#
_symmetry.space_group_name_H-M   'P 1'
#
loop_
_entity.id
_entity.type
_entity.pdbx_description
1 polymer ?
#
loop_
_entity_poly.entity_id
_entity_poly.type
_entity_poly.pdbx_seq_one_letter_code
_entity_poly.pdbx_strand_id
1 'polypeptide(L)'
;MGDSVFVLEATIDSLGCNIDEFPLSKSSIQRIRTEKRKERAENIKIDFQNEVPDVVPLHWDDKLLPALSTRKSKERLPIIISHGLKRQLIAVPRLDNSTGKEQAQAVWKAILD
;
A
#
# COMPACT_ATOMS: atom_id res chain seq x y z
N MET A 1 -2.40 10.26 -18.48
CA MET A 1 -1.33 10.29 -17.46
C MET A 1 -0.87 11.74 -17.36
N GLY A 2 -1.37 12.50 -16.38
CA GLY A 2 -0.98 13.91 -16.23
C GLY A 2 0.49 13.99 -15.83
N ASP A 3 1.24 14.86 -16.49
CA ASP A 3 2.69 14.93 -16.31
C ASP A 3 3.00 15.59 -14.95
N SER A 4 3.50 14.79 -14.00
CA SER A 4 3.62 15.18 -12.58
C SER A 4 4.56 16.35 -12.33
N VAL A 5 5.43 16.63 -13.30
CA VAL A 5 6.34 17.79 -13.28
C VAL A 5 5.51 19.07 -13.36
N PHE A 6 4.59 19.18 -14.32
CA PHE A 6 3.76 20.38 -14.51
C PHE A 6 2.88 20.68 -13.30
N VAL A 7 2.31 19.65 -12.67
CA VAL A 7 1.48 19.83 -11.46
C VAL A 7 2.34 20.39 -10.32
N LEU A 8 3.56 19.88 -10.14
CA LEU A 8 4.46 20.35 -9.10
C LEU A 8 4.98 21.76 -9.39
N GLU A 9 5.35 22.04 -10.63
CA GLU A 9 5.82 23.35 -11.08
C GLU A 9 4.75 24.43 -10.84
N ALA A 10 3.51 24.20 -11.29
CA ALA A 10 2.40 25.12 -11.05
C ALA A 10 2.10 25.30 -9.55
N THR A 11 2.29 24.26 -8.74
CA THR A 11 2.09 24.35 -7.28
C THR A 11 3.20 25.18 -6.63
N ILE A 12 4.46 24.98 -7.02
CA ILE A 12 5.62 25.72 -6.50
C ILE A 12 5.50 27.21 -6.85
N ASP A 13 5.14 27.51 -8.10
CA ASP A 13 4.91 28.87 -8.58
C ASP A 13 3.76 29.55 -7.80
N SER A 14 2.65 28.84 -7.58
CA SER A 14 1.51 29.36 -6.79
C SER A 14 1.84 29.63 -5.33
N LEU A 15 2.86 28.95 -4.78
CA LEU A 15 3.36 29.16 -3.42
C LEU A 15 4.42 30.28 -3.35
N GLY A 16 4.80 30.86 -4.49
CA GLY A 16 5.85 31.89 -4.58
C GLY A 16 7.26 31.36 -4.34
N CYS A 17 7.46 30.04 -4.49
CA CYS A 17 8.75 29.39 -4.31
C CYS A 17 9.55 29.39 -5.62
N ASN A 18 10.88 29.43 -5.53
CA ASN A 18 11.74 29.35 -6.70
C ASN A 18 11.77 27.90 -7.22
N ILE A 19 11.42 27.70 -8.50
CA ILE A 19 11.36 26.39 -9.17
C ILE A 19 12.75 25.75 -9.26
N ASP A 20 13.81 26.56 -9.43
CA ASP A 20 15.18 26.08 -9.59
C ASP A 20 15.76 25.41 -8.32
N GLU A 21 15.14 25.66 -7.16
CA GLU A 21 15.53 25.05 -5.89
C GLU A 21 15.03 23.60 -5.75
N PHE A 22 14.14 23.14 -6.64
CA PHE A 22 13.52 21.81 -6.56
C PHE A 22 14.00 20.87 -7.68
N PRO A 23 14.41 19.64 -7.36
CA PRO A 23 14.77 18.64 -8.38
C PRO A 23 13.52 18.07 -9.07
N LEU A 24 13.01 18.78 -10.09
CA LEU A 24 11.77 18.44 -10.83
C LEU A 24 11.95 17.42 -11.97
N SER A 25 12.87 16.46 -11.83
CA SER A 25 12.96 15.35 -12.78
C SER A 25 11.94 14.25 -12.46
N LYS A 26 11.37 13.62 -13.49
CA LYS A 26 10.41 12.50 -13.35
C LYS A 26 10.94 11.37 -12.46
N SER A 27 12.23 11.02 -12.62
CA SER A 27 12.90 10.01 -11.81
C SER A 27 13.01 10.41 -10.34
N SER A 28 13.38 11.66 -10.06
CA SER A 28 13.47 12.17 -8.67
C SER A 28 12.10 12.19 -8.01
N ILE A 29 11.07 12.67 -8.71
CA ILE A 29 9.68 12.66 -8.22
C ILE A 29 9.21 11.23 -7.92
N GLN A 30 9.51 10.27 -8.82
CA GLN A 30 9.14 8.87 -8.61
C GLN A 30 9.83 8.28 -7.38
N ARG A 31 11.14 8.54 -7.22
CA ARG A 31 11.92 8.07 -6.08
C ARG A 31 11.38 8.63 -4.76
N ILE A 32 11.22 9.94 -4.67
CA ILE A 32 10.69 10.62 -3.47
C ILE A 32 9.27 10.11 -3.15
N ARG A 33 8.40 9.96 -4.15
CA ARG A 33 7.05 9.40 -3.93
C ARG A 33 7.10 7.97 -3.40
N THR A 34 8.07 7.17 -3.82
CA THR A 34 8.23 5.79 -3.35
C THR A 34 8.71 5.77 -1.91
N GLU A 35 9.72 6.58 -1.58
CA GLU A 35 10.22 6.77 -0.22
C GLU A 35 9.11 7.26 0.72
N LYS A 36 8.38 8.32 0.36
CA LYS A 36 7.27 8.87 1.16
C LYS A 36 6.11 7.90 1.34
N ARG A 37 5.81 7.06 0.33
CA ARG A 37 4.80 6.00 0.49
C ARG A 37 5.27 4.92 1.48
N LYS A 38 6.55 4.55 1.45
CA LYS A 38 7.14 3.59 2.38
C LYS A 38 7.08 4.13 3.81
N GLU A 39 7.57 5.35 4.03
CA GLU A 39 7.53 6.04 5.33
C GLU A 39 6.09 6.13 5.86
N ARG A 40 5.13 6.54 5.03
CA ARG A 40 3.73 6.61 5.42
C ARG A 40 3.16 5.24 5.80
N ALA A 41 3.50 4.19 5.06
CA ALA A 41 3.04 2.84 5.36
C ALA A 41 3.60 2.34 6.71
N GLU A 42 4.87 2.63 6.99
CA GLU A 42 5.52 2.32 8.27
C GLU A 42 4.86 3.09 9.43
N ASN A 43 4.62 4.39 9.26
CA ASN A 43 3.95 5.20 10.28
C ASN A 43 2.53 4.72 10.59
N ILE A 44 1.75 4.36 9.55
CA ILE A 44 0.42 3.77 9.72
C ILE A 44 0.51 2.43 10.46
N LYS A 45 1.53 1.61 10.16
CA LYS A 45 1.73 0.33 10.84
C LYS A 45 2.03 0.52 12.33
N ILE A 46 2.91 1.46 12.67
CA ILE A 46 3.29 1.75 14.06
C ILE A 46 2.12 2.34 14.84
N ASP A 47 1.42 3.33 14.27
CA ASP A 47 0.25 3.97 14.93
C ASP A 47 -0.84 2.95 15.27
N PHE A 48 -1.08 1.99 14.37
CA PHE A 48 -2.00 0.92 14.65
C PHE A 48 -1.50 0.05 15.80
N GLN A 49 -0.27 -0.49 15.72
CA GLN A 49 0.34 -1.39 16.71
C GLN A 49 0.30 -0.86 18.14
N ASN A 50 0.50 0.44 18.35
CA ASN A 50 0.48 1.06 19.67
C ASN A 50 -0.90 1.02 20.36
N GLU A 51 -1.97 0.83 19.60
CA GLU A 51 -3.35 0.87 20.10
C GLU A 51 -4.09 -0.47 19.92
N VAL A 52 -3.41 -1.54 19.49
CA VAL A 52 -4.04 -2.84 19.24
C VAL A 52 -4.25 -3.62 20.54
N PRO A 53 -5.47 -4.06 20.86
CA PRO A 53 -5.71 -4.98 21.97
C PRO A 53 -5.17 -6.38 21.67
N ASP A 54 -4.97 -7.21 22.70
CA ASP A 54 -4.42 -8.57 22.58
C ASP A 54 -5.17 -9.47 21.58
N VAL A 55 -6.45 -9.19 21.32
CA VAL A 55 -7.29 -9.91 20.36
C VAL A 55 -8.00 -8.92 19.46
N VAL A 56 -7.91 -9.12 18.15
CA VAL A 56 -8.53 -8.28 17.13
C VAL A 56 -9.23 -9.09 16.04
N PRO A 57 -10.38 -8.61 15.52
CA PRO A 57 -11.02 -9.19 14.35
C PRO A 57 -10.13 -9.11 13.11
N LEU A 58 -9.93 -10.27 12.48
CA LEU A 58 -9.21 -10.40 11.21
C LEU A 58 -10.19 -10.74 10.09
N HIS A 59 -10.13 -9.97 9.02
CA HIS A 59 -10.98 -10.06 7.84
C HIS A 59 -10.11 -10.36 6.62
N TRP A 60 -10.54 -11.33 5.82
CA TRP A 60 -9.91 -11.63 4.54
C TRP A 60 -10.97 -12.01 3.54
N ASP A 61 -10.80 -11.58 2.29
CA ASP A 61 -11.67 -11.95 1.18
C ASP A 61 -10.84 -12.01 -0.09
N ASP A 62 -11.08 -13.03 -0.91
CA ASP A 62 -10.30 -13.24 -2.12
C ASP A 62 -10.70 -12.23 -3.19
N LYS A 63 -9.71 -11.58 -3.79
CA LYS A 63 -9.93 -10.69 -4.91
C LYS A 63 -9.12 -11.12 -6.12
N LEU A 64 -9.82 -11.39 -7.22
CA LEU A 64 -9.20 -11.56 -8.53
C LEU A 64 -8.61 -10.22 -8.98
N LEU A 65 -7.28 -10.17 -9.12
CA LEU A 65 -6.60 -9.01 -9.67
C LEU A 65 -5.95 -9.36 -11.02
N PRO A 66 -6.01 -8.46 -12.01
CA PRO A 66 -5.28 -8.63 -13.26
C PRO A 66 -3.78 -8.74 -12.96
N ALA A 67 -3.12 -9.78 -13.45
CA ALA A 67 -1.67 -9.78 -13.44
C ALA A 67 -1.14 -8.79 -14.47
N LEU A 68 0.05 -8.24 -14.22
CA LEU A 68 0.75 -7.38 -15.19
C LEU A 68 1.13 -8.14 -16.48
N SER A 69 1.08 -9.48 -16.48
CA SER A 69 1.23 -10.30 -17.67
C SER A 69 -0.12 -10.63 -18.28
N THR A 70 -0.21 -10.47 -19.60
CA THR A 70 -1.43 -10.56 -20.42
C THR A 70 -2.10 -11.95 -20.46
N ARG A 71 -1.66 -12.93 -19.67
CA ARG A 71 -2.08 -14.33 -19.82
C ARG A 71 -2.87 -14.93 -18.66
N LYS A 72 -2.85 -14.40 -17.44
CA LYS A 72 -3.61 -14.95 -16.30
C LYS A 72 -3.98 -13.88 -15.28
N SER A 73 -5.21 -13.87 -14.76
CA SER A 73 -5.51 -13.24 -13.47
C SER A 73 -4.80 -14.01 -12.37
N LYS A 74 -4.26 -13.30 -11.36
CA LYS A 74 -3.73 -13.93 -10.15
C LYS A 74 -4.59 -13.50 -8.98
N GLU A 75 -5.04 -14.48 -8.21
CA GLU A 75 -5.77 -14.21 -6.98
C GLU A 75 -4.84 -13.57 -5.97
N ARG A 76 -5.38 -12.59 -5.26
CA ARG A 76 -4.70 -12.02 -4.10
C ARG A 76 -5.68 -11.94 -2.96
N LEU A 77 -5.18 -12.23 -1.77
CA LEU A 77 -5.97 -12.22 -0.56
C LEU A 77 -5.60 -10.99 0.27
N PRO A 78 -6.32 -9.87 0.19
CA PRO A 78 -6.20 -8.79 1.17
C PRO A 78 -6.56 -9.30 2.56
N ILE A 79 -5.61 -9.19 3.49
CA ILE A 79 -5.77 -9.55 4.90
C ILE A 79 -5.78 -8.26 5.72
N ILE A 80 -6.87 -8.01 6.42
CA ILE A 80 -7.13 -6.75 7.12
C ILE A 80 -7.47 -7.06 8.57
N ILE A 81 -6.90 -6.30 9.50
CA ILE A 81 -7.34 -6.28 10.89
C ILE A 81 -8.16 -5.03 11.13
N SER A 82 -9.20 -5.13 11.95
CA SER A 82 -9.94 -3.97 12.43
C SER A 82 -9.87 -3.83 13.95
N HIS A 83 -9.82 -2.58 14.43
CA HIS A 83 -9.96 -2.24 15.84
C HIS A 83 -10.71 -0.91 15.94
N GLY A 84 -11.89 -0.92 16.56
CA GLY A 84 -12.77 0.25 16.60
C GLY A 84 -13.09 0.76 15.19
N LEU A 85 -12.77 2.03 14.91
CA LEU A 85 -12.91 2.65 13.58
C LEU A 85 -11.64 2.53 12.72
N LYS A 86 -10.54 1.98 13.27
CA LYS A 86 -9.27 1.80 12.56
C LYS A 86 -9.27 0.45 11.83
N ARG A 87 -8.68 0.44 10.63
CA ARG A 87 -8.45 -0.77 9.82
C ARG A 87 -7.02 -0.73 9.32
N GLN A 88 -6.32 -1.85 9.43
CA GLN A 88 -4.98 -2.01 8.89
C GLN A 88 -4.93 -3.18 7.91
N LEU A 89 -4.41 -2.92 6.71
CA LEU A 89 -4.03 -3.97 5.78
C LEU A 89 -2.70 -4.57 6.26
N ILE A 90 -2.70 -5.85 6.63
CA ILE A 90 -1.48 -6.56 7.04
C ILE A 90 -0.68 -6.96 5.81
N ALA A 91 -1.35 -7.62 4.87
CA ALA A 91 -0.71 -8.24 3.73
C ALA A 91 -1.68 -8.39 2.55
N VAL A 92 -1.10 -8.54 1.36
CA VAL A 92 -1.82 -8.89 0.12
C VAL A 92 -1.06 -10.02 -0.59
N PRO A 93 -0.93 -11.20 0.05
CA PRO A 93 -0.27 -12.35 -0.56
C PRO A 93 -0.91 -12.70 -1.91
N ARG A 94 -0.05 -13.13 -2.83
CA ARG A 94 -0.49 -13.75 -4.07
C ARG A 94 -0.85 -15.19 -3.76
N LEU A 95 -2.00 -15.64 -4.26
CA LEU A 95 -2.41 -17.02 -4.19
C LEU A 95 -2.24 -17.68 -5.55
N ASP A 96 -1.79 -18.93 -5.55
CA ASP A 96 -1.77 -19.76 -6.74
C ASP A 96 -3.17 -20.32 -7.05
N ASN A 97 -4.00 -20.48 -6.01
CA ASN A 97 -5.42 -20.81 -6.09
C ASN A 97 -6.16 -20.34 -4.81
N SER A 98 -7.47 -20.15 -4.92
CA SER A 98 -8.39 -19.65 -3.90
C SER A 98 -8.95 -20.74 -2.98
N THR A 99 -8.26 -21.87 -2.87
CA THR A 99 -8.72 -22.92 -1.95
C THR A 99 -8.61 -22.43 -0.51
N GLY A 100 -9.57 -22.82 0.34
CA GLY A 100 -9.56 -22.41 1.76
C GLY A 100 -8.28 -22.79 2.50
N LYS A 101 -7.57 -23.85 2.07
CA LYS A 101 -6.27 -24.23 2.62
C LYS A 101 -5.18 -23.20 2.30
N GLU A 102 -5.06 -22.77 1.05
CA GLU A 102 -4.08 -21.75 0.65
C GLU A 102 -4.39 -20.40 1.32
N GLN A 103 -5.67 -20.01 1.38
CA GLN A 103 -6.07 -18.80 2.10
C GLN A 103 -5.68 -18.88 3.59
N ALA A 104 -6.02 -19.97 4.28
CA ALA A 104 -5.71 -20.14 5.70
C ALA A 104 -4.20 -20.11 5.97
N GLN A 105 -3.39 -20.72 5.10
CA GLN A 105 -1.93 -20.67 5.19
C GLN A 105 -1.38 -19.25 4.95
N ALA A 106 -1.95 -18.52 4.00
CA ALA A 106 -1.57 -17.14 3.72
C ALA A 106 -1.91 -16.21 4.90
N VAL A 107 -3.08 -16.39 5.52
CA VAL A 107 -3.49 -15.67 6.74
C VAL A 107 -2.54 -15.99 7.89
N TRP A 108 -2.27 -17.27 8.15
CA TRP A 108 -1.36 -17.69 9.21
C TRP A 108 0.03 -17.09 9.07
N LYS A 109 0.61 -17.12 7.86
CA LYS A 109 1.91 -16.50 7.58
C LYS A 109 1.90 -15.00 7.81
N ALA A 110 0.85 -14.31 7.34
CA ALA A 110 0.73 -12.85 7.49
C ALA A 110 0.62 -12.39 8.96
N ILE A 111 0.14 -13.25 9.86
CA ILE A 111 0.07 -12.96 11.31
C ILE A 111 1.43 -13.15 11.99
N LEU A 112 2.26 -14.07 11.48
CA LEU A 112 3.57 -14.39 12.07
C LEU A 112 4.71 -13.47 11.60
N ASP A 113 4.57 -12.82 10.44
CA ASP A 113 5.53 -11.89 9.83
C ASP A 113 5.52 -10.47 10.46
#